data_AF-A0A962AYK3-F1
#
_entry.id   AF-A0A962AYK3-F1
#
_cell.length_a   1.000
_cell.length_b   1.000
_cell.length_c   1.000
_cell.angle_alpha   90.00
_cell.angle_beta   90.00
_cell.angle_gamma   90.00
#
_symmetry.space_group_name_H-M   'P 1'
#
loop_
_entity.id
_entity.type
_entity.pdbx_description
1 polymer ?
#
loop_
_entity_poly.entity_id
_entity_poly.type
_entity_poly.pdbx_seq_one_letter_code
_entity_poly.pdbx_strand_id
1 'polypeptide(L)' 'SHAGVAAKMFQALADRGINILAITTSEIKVSVLINAAYAELAVRTLHSIYGLDTD' A
#
# COMPACT_ATOMS: atom_id res chain seq x y z
N SER A 1 -10.85 13.06 6.76
CA SER A 1 -11.13 12.54 5.41
C SER A 1 -10.17 11.38 5.14
N HIS A 2 -10.70 10.21 4.75
CA HIS A 2 -9.91 8.99 4.50
C HIS A 2 -8.99 9.10 3.26
N ALA A 3 -9.15 10.14 2.44
CA ALA A 3 -8.36 10.34 1.22
C ALA A 3 -6.84 10.34 1.48
N GLY A 4 -6.38 10.87 2.62
CA GLY A 4 -4.95 10.94 2.94
C GLY A 4 -4.28 9.58 3.18
N VAL A 5 -5.04 8.58 3.66
CA VAL A 5 -4.51 7.23 3.90
C VAL A 5 -4.24 6.53 2.57
N ALA A 6 -5.22 6.52 1.68
CA ALA A 6 -5.05 5.90 0.36
C ALA A 6 -3.95 6.57 -0.46
N ALA A 7 -3.91 7.92 -0.47
CA ALA A 7 -2.87 8.68 -1.17
C ALA A 7 -1.45 8.32 -0.68
N LYS A 8 -1.26 8.21 0.64
CA LYS A 8 0.02 7.81 1.23
C LYS A 8 0.44 6.40 0.81
N MET A 9 -0.51 5.45 0.77
CA MET A 9 -0.26 4.10 0.28
C MET A 9 0.17 4.09 -1.20
N PHE A 10 -0.55 4.82 -2.07
CA PHE A 10 -0.24 4.86 -3.49
C PHE A 10 1.12 5.49 -3.77
N GLN A 11 1.45 6.59 -3.07
CA GLN A 11 2.76 7.23 -3.20
C GLN A 11 3.88 6.27 -2.81
N ALA A 12 3.74 5.58 -1.67
CA ALA A 12 4.76 4.66 -1.18
C ALA A 12 5.00 3.46 -2.13
N LEU A 13 3.95 2.95 -2.77
CA LEU A 13 4.08 1.90 -3.78
C LEU A 13 4.74 2.43 -5.06
N ALA A 14 4.37 3.65 -5.49
CA ALA A 14 4.96 4.30 -6.66
C ALA A 14 6.46 4.60 -6.48
N ASP A 15 6.88 5.08 -5.30
CA ASP A 15 8.28 5.35 -4.96
C ASP A 15 9.15 4.09 -5.02
N ARG A 16 8.55 2.91 -4.88
CA ARG A 16 9.20 1.59 -5.01
C ARG A 16 9.06 0.98 -6.40
N GLY A 17 8.43 1.67 -7.34
CA GLY A 17 8.18 1.17 -8.71
C GLY A 17 7.18 0.02 -8.76
N ILE A 18 6.30 -0.12 -7.77
CA ILE A 18 5.31 -1.21 -7.70
C ILE A 18 4.05 -0.78 -8.44
N ASN A 19 3.79 -1.42 -9.58
CA ASN A 19 2.59 -1.16 -10.36
C ASN A 19 1.33 -1.75 -9.71
N ILE A 20 0.27 -0.94 -9.61
CA ILE A 20 -1.04 -1.35 -9.10
C ILE A 20 -1.92 -1.75 -10.28
N LEU A 21 -2.38 -3.00 -10.29
CA LEU A 21 -3.20 -3.58 -11.36
C LEU A 21 -4.70 -3.34 -11.16
N ALA A 22 -5.14 -3.27 -9.90
CA ALA A 22 -6.53 -3.01 -9.53
C ALA A 22 -6.61 -2.44 -8.10
N ILE A 23 -7.67 -1.69 -7.83
CA ILE A 23 -7.97 -1.09 -6.52
C ILE A 23 -9.41 -1.44 -6.15
N THR A 24 -9.63 -1.91 -4.93
CA THR A 24 -10.97 -2.04 -4.34
C THR A 24 -11.01 -1.38 -2.97
N THR A 25 -12.15 -0.80 -2.60
CA THR A 25 -12.28 0.04 -1.40
C THR A 25 -13.57 -0.25 -0.63
N SER A 26 -13.49 -0.15 0.70
CA SER A 26 -14.63 0.05 1.61
C SER A 26 -14.36 1.27 2.49
N GLU A 27 -15.27 1.59 3.40
CA GLU A 27 -15.11 2.72 4.34
C GLU A 27 -13.84 2.59 5.21
N ILE A 28 -13.40 1.36 5.51
CA ILE A 28 -12.28 1.10 6.42
C ILE A 28 -11.11 0.36 5.77
N LYS A 29 -11.20 -0.01 4.48
CA LYS A 29 -10.19 -0.85 3.82
C LYS A 29 -9.92 -0.39 2.39
N VAL A 30 -8.63 -0.37 2.03
CA VAL A 30 -8.16 -0.27 0.65
C VAL A 30 -7.40 -1.55 0.33
N SER A 31 -7.74 -2.21 -0.77
CA SER A 31 -7.02 -3.38 -1.27
C SER A 31 -6.46 -3.06 -2.65
N VAL A 32 -5.23 -3.51 -2.91
CA VAL A 32 -4.56 -3.37 -4.20
C VAL A 32 -4.10 -4.71 -4.72
N LEU A 33 -4.26 -4.90 -6.03
CA LEU A 33 -3.66 -6.03 -6.74
C LEU A 33 -2.31 -5.60 -7.31
N ILE A 34 -1.27 -6.37 -7.02
CA ILE A 34 0.10 -6.14 -7.50
C ILE A 34 0.69 -7.45 -8.00
N ASN A 35 1.82 -7.38 -8.72
CA ASN A 35 2.56 -8.58 -9.07
C ASN A 35 3.15 -9.23 -7.80
N ALA A 36 2.95 -10.55 -7.65
CA ALA A 36 3.35 -11.32 -6.48
C ALA A 36 4.85 -11.21 -6.14
N ALA A 37 5.71 -10.98 -7.14
CA ALA A 37 7.16 -10.77 -6.93
C ALA A 37 7.46 -9.55 -6.03
N TYR A 38 6.54 -8.59 -5.92
CA TYR A 38 6.71 -7.40 -5.08
C TYR A 38 5.95 -7.49 -3.74
N ALA A 39 5.29 -8.62 -3.43
CA ALA A 39 4.41 -8.72 -2.28
C ALA A 39 5.12 -8.39 -0.95
N GLU A 40 6.28 -8.99 -0.69
CA GLU A 40 7.05 -8.73 0.53
C GLU A 40 7.53 -7.27 0.60
N LEU A 41 8.06 -6.73 -0.51
CA LEU A 41 8.51 -5.34 -0.57
C LEU A 41 7.36 -4.37 -0.32
N ALA A 42 6.18 -4.63 -0.89
CA ALA A 42 4.98 -3.82 -0.68
C ALA A 42 4.56 -3.85 0.79
N VAL A 43 4.43 -5.03 1.39
CA VAL A 43 4.03 -5.18 2.81
C VAL A 43 4.99 -4.46 3.72
N ARG A 44 6.31 -4.68 3.58
CA ARG A 44 7.33 -4.00 4.41
C ARG A 44 7.32 -2.48 4.23
N THR A 45 7.17 -2.01 2.99
CA THR A 45 7.09 -0.58 2.70
C THR A 45 5.88 0.04 3.40
N LEU A 46 4.71 -0.61 3.31
CA LEU A 46 3.49 -0.15 3.94
C LEU A 46 3.57 -0.23 5.47
N HIS A 47 4.11 -1.29 6.06
CA HIS A 47 4.33 -1.35 7.51
C HIS A 47 5.18 -0.17 7.99
N SER A 48 6.29 0.10 7.31
CA SER A 48 7.21 1.16 7.73
C SER A 48 6.59 2.56 7.62
N ILE A 49 5.91 2.88 6.51
CA ILE A 49 5.28 4.20 6.37
C ILE A 49 4.11 4.41 7.35
N TYR A 50 3.49 3.34 7.85
CA TYR A 50 2.44 3.41 8.86
C TYR A 50 2.93 3.17 10.29
N GLY A 51 4.23 2.94 10.49
CA GLY A 51 4.82 2.71 11.82
C GLY A 51 4.40 1.39 12.46
N LEU A 52 4.17 0.36 11.65
CA LEU A 52 3.73 -0.99 12.07
C LEU A 52 4.89 -2.01 12.06
N ASP A 53 6.13 -1.53 12.14
CA ASP A 53 7.34 -2.37 12.18
C ASP A 53 7.57 -2.99 13.58
N THR A 54 6.63 -2.84 14.53
CA THR A 54 6.79 -3.19 15.96
C THR A 54 6.37 -4.62 16.35
N ASP A 55 6.35 -5.57 15.43
CA ASP A 55 6.04 -6.99 15.70
C ASP A 55 7.20 -7.92 15.33
#